data_AF-A0A1H7UU43-F1
#
_entry.id   AF-A0A1H7UU43-F1
#
_cell.length_a   1.000
_cell.length_b   1.000
_cell.length_c   1.000
_cell.angle_alpha   90.00
_cell.angle_beta   90.00
_cell.angle_gamma   90.00
#
_symmetry.space_group_name_H-M   'P 1'
#
loop_
_entity.id
_entity.type
_entity.pdbx_description
1 polymer ?
#
loop_
_entity_poly.entity_id
_entity_poly.type
_entity_poly.pdbx_seq_one_letter_code
_entity_poly.pdbx_strand_id
1 'polypeptide(L)' 'MENIMIKLKGYTEIVSLFLKGARAELKKVTWPTPKQTLASTSVVIIVVIIVSTFLGIVDFGLTKTIKLVLG' A
#
# COMPACT_ATOMS: atom_id res chain seq x y z
N MET A 1 30.83 28.51 26.45
CA MET A 1 29.78 27.60 26.97
C MET A 1 28.37 28.11 26.67
N GLU A 2 28.05 29.38 26.92
CA GLU A 2 26.71 29.95 26.65
C GLU A 2 26.26 29.88 25.19
N ASN A 3 27.16 30.11 24.22
CA ASN A 3 26.80 30.14 22.80
C ASN A 3 26.33 28.77 22.25
N ILE A 4 26.83 27.68 22.83
CA ILE A 4 26.38 26.31 22.50
C ILE A 4 24.98 26.07 23.04
N MET A 5 24.70 26.57 24.25
CA MET A 5 23.41 26.43 24.92
C MET A 5 22.30 27.23 24.20
N ILE A 6 22.65 28.39 23.63
CA ILE A 6 21.76 29.20 22.78
C ILE A 6 21.44 28.48 21.46
N LYS A 7 22.45 27.89 20.80
CA LYS A 7 22.22 27.08 19.58
C LYS A 7 21.33 25.86 19.84
N LEU A 8 21.52 25.19 20.98
CA LEU A 8 20.69 24.05 21.39
C LEU A 8 19.23 24.47 21.61
N LYS A 9 19.00 25.60 22.30
CA LYS A 9 17.65 26.14 22.49
C LYS A 9 16.97 26.48 21.16
N GLY A 10 17.69 27.10 20.22
CA GLY A 10 17.19 27.39 18.88
C GLY A 10 16.79 26.15 18.08
N TYR A 11 17.60 25.07 18.15
CA TYR A 11 17.27 23.81 17.48
C TYR A 11 16.02 23.12 18.09
N THR A 12 15.83 23.20 19.41
CA THR A 12 14.64 22.60 20.05
C THR A 12 13.34 23.28 19.62
N GLU A 13 13.36 24.60 19.38
CA GLU A 13 12.18 25.31 18.89
C GLU A 13 11.85 24.95 17.44
N ILE A 14 12.85 24.79 16.57
CA ILE A 14 12.66 24.38 15.17
C ILE A 14 12.05 22.97 15.11
N VAL A 15 12.56 22.02 15.91
CA VAL A 15 12.05 20.64 15.96
C VAL A 15 10.61 20.60 16.48
N SER A 16 10.28 21.37 17.51
CA SER A 16 8.91 21.52 18.02
C SER A 16 7.95 22.07 16.96
N LEU A 17 8.41 23.06 16.18
CA LEU A 17 7.64 23.67 15.10
C LEU A 17 7.42 22.68 13.94
N PHE A 18 8.44 21.92 13.54
CA PHE A 18 8.35 20.88 12.51
C PHE A 18 7.39 19.75 12.92
N LEU A 19 7.44 19.28 14.17
CA LEU A 19 6.53 18.25 14.68
C LEU A 19 5.07 18.73 14.71
N LYS A 20 4.83 20.00 15.06
CA LYS A 20 3.49 20.61 14.98
C LYS A 20 3.00 20.72 13.55
N GLY A 21 3.85 21.14 12.61
CA GLY A 21 3.54 21.19 11.17
C GLY A 21 3.23 19.82 10.59
N ALA A 22 4.08 18.83 10.85
CA ALA A 22 3.90 17.44 10.41
C ALA A 22 2.60 16.84 10.95
N ARG A 23 2.26 17.09 12.23
CA ARG A 23 0.99 16.64 12.82
C ARG A 23 -0.24 17.29 12.18
N ALA A 24 -0.11 18.54 11.72
CA ALA A 24 -1.18 19.23 11.00
C ALA A 24 -1.38 18.69 9.58
N GLU A 25 -0.30 18.33 8.87
CA GLU A 25 -0.37 17.70 7.54
C GLU A 25 -0.83 16.24 7.60
N LEU A 26 -0.40 15.49 8.62
CA LEU A 26 -0.91 14.14 8.88
C LEU A 26 -2.40 14.13 9.22
N LYS A 27 -2.97 15.25 9.70
CA LYS A 27 -4.42 15.42 9.84
C LYS A 27 -5.13 15.73 8.53
N LYS A 28 -4.42 16.24 7.51
CA LYS A 28 -4.95 16.42 6.14
C LYS A 28 -4.89 15.13 5.33
N VAL A 29 -4.09 14.15 5.75
CA VAL A 29 -4.21 12.78 5.25
C VAL A 29 -5.60 12.28 5.64
N THR A 30 -6.49 12.32 4.67
CA THR A 30 -7.82 11.73 4.72
C THR A 30 -7.64 10.24 4.94
N TRP A 31 -7.54 9.80 6.20
CA TRP A 31 -7.48 8.38 6.52
C TRP A 31 -8.75 7.77 5.95
N PRO A 32 -8.63 6.94 4.90
CA PRO A 32 -9.77 6.50 4.12
C PRO A 32 -10.71 5.72 5.04
N THR A 33 -11.98 6.07 5.03
CA THR A 33 -13.00 5.37 5.82
C THR A 33 -13.03 3.90 5.35
N PRO A 34 -13.04 2.90 6.26
CA PRO A 34 -12.89 1.47 5.94
C PRO A 34 -13.89 0.93 4.91
N LYS A 35 -15.00 1.65 4.69
CA LYS A 35 -16.01 1.34 3.68
C LYS A 35 -15.50 1.47 2.24
N GLN A 36 -14.60 2.42 1.94
CA GLN A 36 -14.06 2.59 0.58
C GLN A 36 -12.92 1.61 0.28
N THR A 37 -12.12 1.28 1.30
CA THR A 37 -11.05 0.27 1.19
C THR A 37 -11.63 -1.10 0.86
N LEU A 38 -12.73 -1.49 1.51
CA LEU A 38 -13.43 -2.75 1.21
C LEU A 38 -14.05 -2.80 -0.19
N ALA A 39 -14.59 -1.67 -0.69
CA ALA A 39 -15.12 -1.61 -2.05
C ALA A 39 -14.00 -1.83 -3.08
N SER A 40 -12.83 -1.24 -2.86
CA SER A 40 -11.68 -1.36 -3.77
C SER A 40 -11.08 -2.77 -3.76
N THR A 41 -11.00 -3.42 -2.59
CA THR A 41 -10.50 -4.80 -2.50
C THR A 41 -11.48 -5.84 -3.08
N SER A 42 -12.79 -5.58 -2.99
CA SER A 42 -13.82 -6.49 -3.54
C SER A 42 -13.70 -6.64 -5.06
N VAL A 43 -13.43 -5.54 -5.77
CA VAL A 43 -13.20 -5.56 -7.23
C VAL A 43 -11.98 -6.42 -7.58
N VAL A 44 -10.89 -6.29 -6.82
CA VAL A 44 -9.67 -7.10 -7.04
C VAL A 44 -9.95 -8.58 -6.85
N ILE A 45 -10.73 -8.97 -5.84
CA ILE A 45 -11.10 -10.38 -5.60
C ILE A 45 -11.86 -10.95 -6.80
N ILE A 46 -12.82 -10.21 -7.34
CA ILE A 46 -13.59 -10.65 -8.52
C ILE A 46 -12.66 -10.86 -9.73
N VAL A 47 -11.77 -9.90 -9.99
CA VAL A 47 -10.82 -9.99 -11.11
C VAL A 47 -9.89 -11.19 -10.95
N VAL A 48 -9.37 -11.43 -9.74
CA VAL A 48 -8.49 -12.57 -9.45
C VAL A 48 -9.20 -13.89 -9.72
N ILE A 49 -10.46 -14.05 -9.31
CA ILE A 49 -11.24 -15.27 -9.55
C ILE A 49 -11.42 -15.53 -11.05
N ILE A 50 -11.72 -14.50 -11.84
CA ILE A 50 -11.89 -14.62 -13.29
C ILE A 50 -10.57 -15.04 -13.95
N VAL A 51 -9.48 -14.34 -13.63
CA VAL A 51 -8.16 -14.61 -14.21
C VAL A 51 -7.65 -16.00 -13.82
N SER A 52 -7.77 -16.39 -12.55
CA SER A 52 -7.32 -17.70 -12.09
C SER A 52 -8.13 -18.84 -12.70
N THR A 53 -9.43 -18.64 -12.90
CA THR A 53 -10.30 -19.63 -13.56
C THR A 53 -9.90 -19.79 -15.02
N PHE A 54 -9.69 -18.68 -15.73
CA PHE A 54 -9.26 -18.72 -17.13
C PHE A 54 -7.90 -19.42 -17.28
N LEU A 55 -6.90 -19.02 -16.50
CA LEU A 55 -5.58 -19.66 -16.52
C LEU A 55 -5.68 -21.15 -16.18
N GLY A 56 -6.42 -21.52 -15.13
CA GLY A 56 -6.61 -22.92 -14.75
C GLY A 56 -7.25 -23.79 -15.85
N ILE A 57 -8.19 -23.26 -16.62
CA ILE A 57 -8.77 -23.95 -17.78
C ILE A 57 -7.72 -24.14 -18.87
N VAL A 58 -6.94 -23.09 -19.16
CA VAL A 58 -5.87 -23.13 -20.17
C VAL A 58 -4.77 -24.13 -19.78
N ASP A 59 -4.31 -24.09 -18.54
CA ASP A 59 -3.28 -24.99 -18.00
C ASP A 59 -3.76 -26.45 -18.05
N PHE A 60 -5.02 -26.71 -17.72
CA PHE A 60 -5.62 -28.03 -17.79
C PHE A 60 -5.76 -28.54 -19.24
N GLY A 61 -6.16 -27.64 -20.15
CA GLY A 61 -6.23 -27.92 -21.59
C GLY A 61 -4.86 -28.26 -22.17
N LEU A 62 -3.85 -27.42 -21.90
CA LEU A 62 -2.47 -27.65 -22.33
C LEU A 62 -1.93 -28.97 -21.79
N THR A 63 -2.12 -29.26 -20.50
CA THR A 63 -1.64 -30.51 -19.88
C THR A 63 -2.24 -31.73 -20.56
N LYS A 64 -3.53 -31.70 -20.91
CA LYS A 64 -4.18 -32.78 -21.65
C LYS A 64 -3.63 -32.92 -23.06
N THR A 65 -3.50 -31.82 -23.80
CA THR A 65 -2.98 -31.84 -25.18
C THR A 65 -1.53 -32.32 -25.23
N ILE A 66 -0.68 -31.84 -24.32
CA ILE A 66 0.72 -32.25 -24.19
C ILE A 66 0.83 -33.75 -23.91
N LYS A 67 0.00 -34.29 -22.99
CA LYS A 67 -0.04 -35.74 -22.72
C LYS A 67 -0.49 -36.58 -23.91
N LEU A 68 -1.33 -36.03 -24.78
CA LEU A 68 -1.83 -36.69 -25.99
C LEU A 68 -0.82 -36.64 -27.15
N VAL A 69 0.12 -35.69 -27.12
CA VAL A 69 1.17 -35.51 -28.15
C VAL A 69 2.47 -36.21 -27.76
N LEU A 70 2.81 -36.27 -26.47
CA LEU A 70 4.01 -36.95 -25.93
C LEU A 70 3.78 -38.40 -25.50
N GLY A 71 2.52 -38.84 -25.43
CA GLY A 71 2.14 -40.26 -25.38
C GLY A 71 1.73 -40.73 -26.76
#